data_AF-K1TR95-F1
#
_entry.id   AF-K1TR95-F1
#
_cell.length_a   1.000
_cell.length_b   1.000
_cell.length_c   1.000
_cell.angle_alpha   90.00
_cell.angle_beta   90.00
_cell.angle_gamma   90.00
#
_symmetry.space_group_name_H-M   'P 1'
#
loop_
_entity.id
_entity.type
_entity.pdbx_description
1 polymer ?
#
loop_
_entity_poly.entity_id
_entity_poly.type
_entity_poly.pdbx_seq_one_letter_code
_entity_poly.pdbx_strand_id
1 'polypeptide(L)'
;MPDDDPGKWNEFKTYAEYDVIAERDIVEQLDQFPFPEFERRNYLVDQSINDRGILIDLDMAGNAISFDEVYTEEMTDRMKELTGLDNPNSLAQLKTWLSTNFGLNFPALGKPEILEYLKNNPEAPDLVKEVLAGRLALSKTSTKKYIAMLNCAAKDRRAHGLFQFYGANRTGRWSSRMIQLQNLPQNHMKDLDFARSMVEKGDYDLIEMCYGNIPNVLSELIRTAFIAPEGKMFAVADFSAIEARVLSWLAQEKWRLDVFNTHGKIYEASASLMFGVPIEQVTKGSDLRQRGKTAELALGYEGSVNAMEKMDKEKKLSKKEMYSIVALWRRANPKIVEFWAEVNEKAIECVQTRKTKKVSCLVFEHDGTNLTIALPAGRKLYYRNPRVRPNRFGQTGIVYDGMVQSVGWTEVETYGGKLVENIVQAISRDLLAEAMYRLSIMKDFEIVMHVHDEAIAEVDEDRAGDCLETMCRVMGEDLPWLNCLPMGLPLKADGYVTKFYKKD
;
A
#
# COMPACT_ATOMS: atom_id res chain seq x y z
N MET A 1 -20.67 -10.51 36.44
CA MET A 1 -19.71 -9.90 37.39
C MET A 1 -19.15 -10.97 38.30
N PRO A 2 -17.99 -10.76 38.96
CA PRO A 2 -17.39 -11.74 39.89
C PRO A 2 -18.37 -12.29 40.95
N ASP A 3 -19.32 -11.46 41.38
CA ASP A 3 -20.29 -11.79 42.42
C ASP A 3 -21.50 -12.61 41.91
N ASP A 4 -21.73 -12.65 40.58
CA ASP A 4 -22.88 -13.33 39.98
C ASP A 4 -22.66 -14.86 39.85
N ASP A 5 -21.40 -15.29 39.72
CA ASP A 5 -21.01 -16.70 39.63
C ASP A 5 -19.57 -16.89 40.19
N PRO A 6 -19.43 -17.08 41.51
CA PRO A 6 -18.13 -17.21 42.16
C PRO A 6 -17.32 -18.42 41.69
N GLY A 7 -17.99 -19.48 41.21
CA GLY A 7 -17.36 -20.68 40.68
C GLY A 7 -16.60 -20.38 39.38
N LYS A 8 -17.31 -19.82 38.39
CA LYS A 8 -16.68 -19.38 37.12
C LYS A 8 -15.62 -18.31 37.32
N TRP A 9 -15.81 -17.42 38.30
CA TRP A 9 -14.79 -16.43 38.63
C TRP A 9 -13.50 -17.06 39.14
N ASN A 10 -13.58 -18.11 39.97
CA ASN A 10 -12.41 -18.86 40.40
C ASN A 10 -11.75 -19.64 39.25
N GLU A 11 -12.53 -20.22 38.34
CA GLU A 11 -12.00 -20.87 37.13
C GLU A 11 -11.26 -19.86 36.24
N PHE A 12 -11.82 -18.67 36.02
CA PHE A 12 -11.19 -17.59 35.27
C PHE A 12 -9.86 -17.14 35.90
N LYS A 13 -9.81 -16.95 37.23
CA LYS A 13 -8.55 -16.63 37.93
C LYS A 13 -7.49 -17.71 37.73
N THR A 14 -7.90 -18.98 37.86
CA THR A 14 -7.00 -20.12 37.65
C THR A 14 -6.48 -20.13 36.21
N TYR A 15 -7.35 -19.89 35.23
CA TYR A 15 -6.96 -19.75 33.83
C TYR A 15 -5.94 -18.62 33.63
N ALA A 16 -6.18 -17.45 34.21
CA ALA A 16 -5.27 -16.30 34.12
C ALA A 16 -3.90 -16.60 34.77
N GLU A 17 -3.86 -17.34 35.88
CA GLU A 17 -2.60 -17.79 36.49
C GLU A 17 -1.81 -18.71 35.55
N TYR A 18 -2.48 -19.69 34.92
CA TYR A 18 -1.85 -20.56 33.93
C TYR A 18 -1.39 -19.81 32.69
N ASP A 19 -2.14 -18.80 32.26
CA ASP A 19 -1.78 -17.95 31.10
C ASP A 19 -0.48 -17.19 31.37
N VAL A 20 -0.32 -16.60 32.57
CA VAL A 20 0.93 -15.92 32.99
C VAL A 20 2.10 -16.90 33.06
N ILE A 21 1.89 -18.14 33.50
CA ILE A 21 2.94 -19.17 33.50
C ILE A 21 3.34 -19.49 32.06
N ALA A 22 2.38 -19.72 31.17
CA ALA A 22 2.64 -20.00 29.76
C ALA A 22 3.37 -18.84 29.07
N GLU A 23 2.99 -17.58 29.33
CA GLU A 23 3.68 -16.41 28.82
C GLU A 23 5.14 -16.34 29.29
N ARG A 24 5.41 -16.64 30.56
CA ARG A 24 6.78 -16.69 31.10
C ARG A 24 7.61 -17.79 30.44
N ASP A 25 7.05 -18.98 30.30
CA ASP A 25 7.71 -20.10 29.61
C ASP A 25 8.03 -19.72 28.16
N ILE A 26 7.12 -19.03 27.47
CA ILE A 26 7.35 -18.51 26.10
C ILE A 26 8.49 -17.50 26.10
N VAL A 27 8.52 -16.55 27.05
CA VAL A 27 9.61 -15.55 27.14
C VAL A 27 10.96 -16.24 27.36
N GLU A 28 11.05 -17.21 28.27
CA GLU A 28 12.28 -17.99 28.50
C GLU A 28 12.75 -18.72 27.24
N GLN A 29 11.82 -19.27 26.44
CA GLN A 29 12.15 -19.89 25.15
C GLN A 29 12.60 -18.88 24.10
N LEU A 30 12.14 -17.63 24.18
CA LEU A 30 12.48 -16.55 23.27
C LEU A 30 13.76 -15.80 23.65
N ASP A 31 14.32 -16.00 24.84
CA ASP A 31 15.58 -15.35 25.28
C ASP A 31 16.77 -15.65 24.35
N GLN A 32 16.75 -16.79 23.66
CA GLN A 32 17.75 -17.13 22.63
C GLN A 32 17.64 -16.28 21.35
N PHE A 33 16.56 -15.51 21.20
CA PHE A 33 16.26 -14.61 20.08
C PHE A 33 16.06 -13.18 20.58
N PRO A 34 17.15 -12.49 21.00
CA PRO A 34 17.03 -11.18 21.63
C PRO A 34 16.37 -10.17 20.68
N PHE A 35 15.41 -9.42 21.21
CA PHE A 35 14.73 -8.36 20.46
C PHE A 35 15.68 -7.15 20.31
N PRO A 36 16.16 -6.80 19.09
CA PRO A 36 17.17 -5.76 18.93
C PRO A 36 16.68 -4.40 19.47
N GLU A 37 17.55 -3.68 20.18
CA GLU A 37 17.16 -2.44 20.85
C GLU A 37 16.58 -1.39 19.89
N PHE A 38 17.19 -1.22 18.71
CA PHE A 38 16.69 -0.28 17.71
C PHE A 38 15.27 -0.66 17.23
N GLU A 39 14.97 -1.96 17.14
CA GLU A 39 13.67 -2.44 16.72
C GLU A 39 12.63 -2.34 17.83
N ARG A 40 13.06 -2.51 19.10
CA ARG A 40 12.24 -2.19 20.26
C ARG A 40 11.86 -0.71 20.29
N ARG A 41 12.77 0.20 19.94
CA ARG A 41 12.45 1.64 19.81
C ARG A 41 11.42 1.87 18.70
N ASN A 42 11.56 1.22 17.54
CA ASN A 42 10.59 1.28 16.46
C ASN A 42 9.19 0.78 16.89
N TYR A 43 9.14 -0.29 17.67
CA TYR A 43 7.91 -0.78 18.27
C TYR A 43 7.27 0.26 19.21
N LEU A 44 8.05 0.89 20.09
CA LEU A 44 7.53 1.93 21.00
C LEU A 44 6.98 3.15 20.24
N VAL A 45 7.62 3.54 19.13
CA VAL A 45 7.10 4.60 18.26
C VAL A 45 5.76 4.21 17.66
N ASP A 46 5.63 2.98 17.14
CA ASP A 46 4.36 2.44 16.65
C ASP A 46 3.26 2.43 17.73
N GLN A 47 3.59 2.02 18.97
CA GLN A 47 2.63 2.08 20.07
C GLN A 47 2.23 3.52 20.41
N SER A 48 3.17 4.47 20.42
CA SER A 48 2.85 5.89 20.61
C SER A 48 1.94 6.44 19.51
N ILE A 49 2.15 6.06 18.25
CA ILE A 49 1.26 6.44 17.13
C ILE A 49 -0.13 5.86 17.34
N ASN A 50 -0.22 4.58 17.72
CA ASN A 50 -1.48 3.89 17.99
C ASN A 50 -2.26 4.48 19.17
N ASP A 51 -1.57 4.85 20.25
CA ASP A 51 -2.16 5.45 21.46
C ASP A 51 -2.58 6.90 21.24
N ARG A 52 -1.87 7.63 20.39
CA ARG A 52 -2.22 9.01 20.01
C ARG A 52 -3.44 9.01 19.09
N GLY A 53 -3.49 8.07 18.16
CA GLY A 53 -4.54 7.99 17.16
C GLY A 53 -4.58 9.20 16.22
N ILE A 54 -5.57 9.22 15.33
CA ILE A 54 -5.81 10.32 14.38
C ILE A 54 -7.23 10.86 14.55
N LEU A 55 -7.38 12.18 14.52
CA LEU A 55 -8.66 12.85 14.67
C LEU A 55 -9.55 12.64 13.43
N ILE A 56 -10.82 12.33 13.68
CA ILE A 56 -11.83 12.06 12.66
C ILE A 56 -12.91 13.14 12.70
N ASP A 57 -13.26 13.62 11.52
CA ASP A 57 -14.47 14.38 11.27
C ASP A 57 -15.70 13.46 11.28
N LEU A 58 -16.23 13.21 12.47
CA LEU A 58 -17.39 12.33 12.67
C LEU A 58 -18.67 12.88 12.03
N ASP A 59 -18.80 14.19 11.93
CA ASP A 59 -19.97 14.85 11.36
C ASP A 59 -19.98 14.62 9.83
N MET A 60 -18.84 14.87 9.17
CA MET A 60 -18.66 14.52 7.76
C MET A 60 -18.81 13.01 7.50
N ALA A 61 -18.27 12.15 8.36
CA ALA A 61 -18.41 10.70 8.20
C ALA A 61 -19.86 10.23 8.33
N GLY A 62 -20.63 10.82 9.26
CA GLY A 62 -22.06 10.58 9.41
C GLY A 62 -22.84 11.03 8.18
N ASN A 63 -22.63 12.26 7.72
CA ASN A 63 -23.28 12.80 6.52
C ASN A 63 -22.97 11.96 5.27
N ALA A 64 -21.72 11.51 5.11
CA ALA A 64 -21.34 10.63 4.01
C ALA A 64 -22.14 9.32 3.99
N ILE A 65 -22.42 8.74 5.15
CA ILE A 65 -23.26 7.52 5.25
C ILE A 65 -24.69 7.86 4.85
N SER A 66 -25.26 8.94 5.39
CA SER A 66 -26.62 9.37 5.05
C SER A 66 -26.78 9.69 3.56
N PHE A 67 -25.78 10.30 2.93
CA PHE A 67 -25.80 10.62 1.49
C PHE A 67 -25.80 9.35 0.63
N ASP A 68 -24.99 8.34 0.99
CA ASP A 68 -24.95 7.05 0.29
C ASP A 68 -26.28 6.29 0.46
N GLU A 69 -26.92 6.38 1.63
CA GLU A 69 -28.24 5.79 1.91
C GLU A 69 -29.33 6.42 1.03
N VAL A 70 -29.44 7.76 1.04
CA VAL A 70 -30.42 8.50 0.22
C VAL A 70 -30.20 8.21 -1.26
N TYR A 71 -28.97 8.34 -1.75
CA TYR A 71 -28.65 8.09 -3.15
C TYR A 71 -28.92 6.62 -3.56
N THR A 72 -28.64 5.67 -2.67
CA THR A 72 -28.89 4.25 -2.95
C THR A 72 -30.39 3.97 -3.07
N GLU A 73 -31.21 4.61 -2.23
CA GLU A 73 -32.68 4.52 -2.30
C GLU A 73 -33.19 5.10 -3.61
N GLU A 74 -32.84 6.35 -3.92
CA GLU A 74 -33.23 7.06 -5.15
C GLU A 74 -32.82 6.29 -6.41
N MET A 75 -31.57 5.83 -6.47
CA MET A 75 -31.05 5.09 -7.61
C MET A 75 -31.69 3.70 -7.72
N THR A 76 -32.01 3.05 -6.60
CA THR A 76 -32.73 1.78 -6.61
C THR A 76 -34.13 1.96 -7.17
N ASP A 77 -34.86 2.99 -6.75
CA ASP A 77 -36.20 3.26 -7.25
C ASP A 77 -36.19 3.67 -8.72
N ARG A 78 -35.26 4.53 -9.13
CA ARG A 78 -35.04 4.85 -10.54
C ARG A 78 -34.78 3.61 -11.37
N MET A 79 -33.94 2.69 -10.87
CA MET A 79 -33.66 1.44 -11.57
C MET A 79 -34.88 0.51 -11.64
N LYS A 80 -35.75 0.50 -10.63
CA LYS A 80 -37.04 -0.22 -10.69
C LYS A 80 -37.94 0.37 -11.75
N GLU A 81 -38.03 1.70 -11.86
CA GLU A 81 -38.82 2.38 -12.90
C GLU A 81 -38.33 2.03 -14.31
N LEU A 82 -37.01 2.05 -14.52
CA LEU A 82 -36.40 1.79 -15.83
C LEU A 82 -36.51 0.32 -16.26
N THR A 83 -36.41 -0.61 -15.30
CA THR A 83 -36.29 -2.04 -15.60
C THR A 83 -37.56 -2.85 -15.32
N GLY A 84 -38.44 -2.37 -14.45
CA GLY A 84 -39.59 -3.11 -13.93
C GLY A 84 -39.19 -4.29 -13.03
N LEU A 85 -37.93 -4.36 -12.57
CA LEU A 85 -37.45 -5.44 -11.69
C LEU A 85 -37.79 -5.12 -10.23
N ASP A 86 -38.21 -6.13 -9.46
CA ASP A 86 -38.42 -5.99 -8.01
C ASP A 86 -37.11 -5.68 -7.27
N ASN A 87 -36.00 -6.28 -7.73
CA ASN A 87 -34.68 -6.05 -7.17
C ASN A 87 -33.65 -5.80 -8.29
N PRO A 88 -33.49 -4.55 -8.75
CA PRO A 88 -32.53 -4.20 -9.81
C PRO A 88 -31.06 -4.38 -9.38
N ASN A 89 -30.79 -4.51 -8.08
CA ASN A 89 -29.45 -4.82 -7.55
C ASN A 89 -29.07 -6.30 -7.69
N SER A 90 -30.03 -7.17 -7.98
CA SER A 90 -29.74 -8.57 -8.26
C SER A 90 -29.06 -8.72 -9.61
N LEU A 91 -27.78 -9.12 -9.58
CA LEU A 91 -26.99 -9.38 -10.79
C LEU A 91 -27.71 -10.35 -11.74
N ALA A 92 -28.36 -11.38 -11.20
CA ALA A 92 -29.08 -12.38 -11.98
C ALA A 92 -30.30 -11.77 -12.68
N GLN A 93 -31.12 -11.01 -11.96
CA GLN A 93 -32.31 -10.37 -12.53
C GLN A 93 -31.92 -9.37 -13.62
N LEU A 94 -30.90 -8.55 -13.36
CA LEU A 94 -30.46 -7.54 -14.31
C LEU A 94 -29.85 -8.14 -15.60
N LYS A 95 -29.07 -9.22 -15.48
CA LYS A 95 -28.56 -9.97 -16.64
C LYS A 95 -29.69 -10.56 -17.47
N THR A 96 -30.68 -11.17 -16.82
CA THR A 96 -31.86 -11.71 -17.51
C THR A 96 -32.61 -10.60 -18.24
N TRP A 97 -32.84 -9.45 -17.59
CA TRP A 97 -33.51 -8.30 -18.21
C TRP A 97 -32.76 -7.76 -19.44
N LEU A 98 -31.43 -7.60 -19.34
CA LEU A 98 -30.58 -7.17 -20.46
C LEU A 98 -30.61 -8.17 -21.63
N SER A 99 -30.58 -9.47 -21.32
CA SER A 99 -30.66 -10.52 -22.35
C SER A 99 -32.04 -10.58 -23.00
N THR A 100 -33.13 -10.51 -22.23
CA THR A 100 -34.49 -10.67 -22.75
C THR A 100 -34.94 -9.46 -23.56
N ASN A 101 -34.65 -8.24 -23.10
CA ASN A 101 -35.15 -7.01 -23.75
C ASN A 101 -34.21 -6.47 -24.83
N PHE A 102 -32.90 -6.73 -24.73
CA PHE A 102 -31.90 -6.18 -25.64
C PHE A 102 -30.98 -7.21 -26.28
N GLY A 103 -31.13 -8.51 -25.97
CA GLY A 103 -30.24 -9.56 -26.48
C GLY A 103 -28.81 -9.50 -25.93
N LEU A 104 -28.58 -8.73 -24.86
CA LEU A 104 -27.25 -8.46 -24.33
C LEU A 104 -26.83 -9.47 -23.26
N ASN A 105 -25.83 -10.28 -23.57
CA ASN A 105 -25.29 -11.30 -22.67
C ASN A 105 -23.96 -10.88 -22.07
N PHE A 106 -23.96 -10.56 -20.77
CA PHE A 106 -22.75 -10.19 -20.04
C PHE A 106 -22.20 -11.36 -19.21
N PRO A 107 -20.90 -11.72 -19.37
CA PRO A 107 -20.26 -12.70 -18.50
C PRO A 107 -20.18 -12.19 -17.05
N ALA A 108 -19.94 -10.89 -16.88
CA ALA A 108 -20.03 -10.17 -15.61
C ALA A 108 -20.55 -8.74 -15.87
N LEU A 109 -21.19 -8.13 -14.86
CA LEU A 109 -21.59 -6.71 -14.88
C LEU A 109 -20.72 -5.93 -13.90
N GLY A 110 -19.41 -6.05 -14.06
CA GLY A 110 -18.43 -5.24 -13.35
C GLY A 110 -18.07 -3.98 -14.15
N LYS A 111 -17.35 -3.06 -13.50
CA LYS A 111 -16.83 -1.85 -14.15
C LYS A 111 -16.04 -2.13 -15.44
N PRO A 112 -15.11 -3.11 -15.48
CA PRO A 112 -14.35 -3.39 -16.71
C PRO A 112 -15.25 -3.81 -17.87
N GLU A 113 -16.17 -4.75 -17.64
CA GLU A 113 -17.04 -5.31 -18.68
C GLU A 113 -18.03 -4.26 -19.22
N ILE A 114 -18.58 -3.44 -18.33
CA ILE A 114 -19.51 -2.36 -18.70
C ILE A 114 -18.80 -1.28 -19.51
N LEU A 115 -17.62 -0.82 -19.07
CA LEU A 115 -16.88 0.21 -19.80
C LEU A 115 -16.40 -0.28 -21.17
N GLU A 116 -15.96 -1.53 -21.27
CA GLU A 116 -15.57 -2.15 -22.54
C GLU A 116 -16.77 -2.25 -23.50
N TYR A 117 -17.93 -2.66 -23.01
CA TYR A 117 -19.16 -2.69 -23.80
C TYR A 117 -19.54 -1.29 -24.30
N LEU A 118 -19.61 -0.29 -23.42
CA LEU A 118 -20.00 1.07 -23.78
C LEU A 118 -19.02 1.70 -24.79
N LYS A 119 -17.72 1.41 -24.65
CA LYS A 119 -16.69 1.87 -25.59
C LYS A 119 -16.87 1.26 -26.98
N ASN A 120 -17.19 -0.03 -27.04
CA ASN A 120 -17.36 -0.75 -28.31
C ASN A 120 -18.74 -0.52 -28.95
N ASN A 121 -19.71 0.01 -28.19
CA ASN A 121 -21.10 0.20 -28.60
C ASN A 121 -21.59 1.62 -28.25
N PRO A 122 -21.04 2.68 -28.86
CA PRO A 122 -21.44 4.07 -28.56
C PRO A 122 -22.92 4.33 -28.89
N GLU A 123 -23.47 3.58 -29.86
CA GLU A 123 -24.85 3.66 -30.31
C GLU A 123 -25.84 2.85 -29.43
N ALA A 124 -25.39 2.31 -28.29
CA ALA A 124 -26.27 1.56 -27.40
C ALA A 124 -27.48 2.43 -26.95
N PRO A 125 -28.68 1.85 -26.79
CA PRO A 125 -29.86 2.60 -26.35
C PRO A 125 -29.62 3.35 -25.05
N ASP A 126 -30.14 4.58 -24.93
CA ASP A 126 -29.92 5.41 -23.74
C ASP A 126 -30.42 4.73 -22.47
N LEU A 127 -31.55 4.01 -22.55
CA LEU A 127 -32.06 3.18 -21.46
C LEU A 127 -31.03 2.13 -20.98
N VAL A 128 -30.32 1.48 -21.91
CA VAL A 128 -29.27 0.51 -21.55
C VAL A 128 -28.09 1.22 -20.90
N LYS A 129 -27.69 2.38 -21.42
CA LYS A 129 -26.60 3.19 -20.85
C LYS A 129 -26.94 3.63 -19.42
N GLU A 130 -28.15 4.11 -19.18
CA GLU A 130 -28.64 4.56 -17.87
C GLU A 130 -28.69 3.39 -16.87
N VAL A 131 -29.23 2.24 -17.27
CA VAL A 131 -29.28 1.04 -16.44
C VAL A 131 -27.89 0.51 -16.08
N LEU A 132 -26.95 0.51 -17.04
CA LEU A 132 -25.57 0.12 -16.77
C LEU A 132 -24.85 1.11 -15.86
N ALA A 133 -25.14 2.42 -15.99
CA ALA A 133 -24.61 3.45 -15.10
C ALA A 133 -25.17 3.29 -13.67
N GLY A 134 -26.47 3.09 -13.51
CA GLY A 134 -27.11 2.83 -12.22
C GLY A 134 -26.54 1.56 -11.54
N ARG A 135 -26.28 0.50 -12.32
CA ARG A 135 -25.60 -0.70 -11.82
C ARG A 135 -24.20 -0.43 -11.28
N LEU A 136 -23.42 0.42 -11.95
CA LEU A 136 -22.09 0.82 -11.49
C LEU A 136 -22.16 1.67 -10.22
N ALA A 137 -23.14 2.55 -10.13
CA ALA A 137 -23.37 3.36 -8.94
C ALA A 137 -23.71 2.47 -7.72
N LEU A 138 -24.70 1.58 -7.86
CA LEU A 138 -25.16 0.68 -6.79
C LEU A 138 -24.16 -0.43 -6.40
N SER A 139 -23.13 -0.71 -7.22
CA SER A 139 -22.06 -1.66 -6.83
C SER A 139 -21.00 -1.04 -5.93
N LYS A 140 -20.87 0.29 -5.91
CA LYS A 140 -19.77 0.96 -5.23
C LYS A 140 -20.13 1.14 -3.75
N THR A 141 -19.57 0.29 -2.88
CA THR A 141 -19.68 0.49 -1.42
C THR A 141 -18.63 1.49 -0.95
N SER A 142 -18.99 2.77 -0.88
CA SER A 142 -18.10 3.86 -0.44
C SER A 142 -18.08 4.03 1.09
N THR A 143 -19.10 3.52 1.77
CA THR A 143 -19.43 3.80 3.18
C THR A 143 -18.72 2.96 4.23
N LYS A 144 -18.19 1.78 3.88
CA LYS A 144 -17.57 0.87 4.87
C LYS A 144 -16.45 1.53 5.68
N LYS A 145 -15.70 2.46 5.07
CA LYS A 145 -14.63 3.20 5.74
C LYS A 145 -15.17 4.24 6.72
N TYR A 146 -16.22 4.97 6.34
CA TYR A 146 -16.93 5.91 7.23
C TYR A 146 -17.59 5.18 8.40
N ILE A 147 -18.24 4.04 8.16
CA ILE A 147 -18.80 3.22 9.24
C ILE A 147 -17.69 2.74 10.19
N ALA A 148 -16.55 2.30 9.65
CA ALA A 148 -15.40 1.92 10.47
C ALA A 148 -14.87 3.11 11.29
N MET A 149 -14.83 4.31 10.72
CA MET A 149 -14.46 5.55 11.42
C MET A 149 -15.37 5.80 12.63
N LEU A 150 -16.70 5.80 12.44
CA LEU A 150 -17.66 5.99 13.53
C LEU A 150 -17.53 4.91 14.62
N ASN A 151 -17.30 3.66 14.22
CA ASN A 151 -17.21 2.53 15.15
C ASN A 151 -15.91 2.51 15.99
N CYS A 152 -14.82 3.11 15.49
CA CYS A 152 -13.52 3.08 16.16
C CYS A 152 -13.13 4.39 16.85
N ALA A 153 -13.85 5.49 16.58
CA ALA A 153 -13.60 6.76 17.23
C ALA A 153 -13.90 6.67 18.74
N ALA A 154 -12.92 7.04 19.56
CA ALA A 154 -13.07 7.11 21.00
C ALA A 154 -13.71 8.45 21.43
N LYS A 155 -13.82 8.68 22.74
CA LYS A 155 -14.45 9.89 23.31
C LYS A 155 -13.75 11.19 22.89
N ASP A 156 -12.47 11.11 22.56
CA ASP A 156 -11.67 12.22 22.03
C ASP A 156 -11.85 12.45 20.53
N ARG A 157 -12.79 11.73 19.89
CA ARG A 157 -13.05 11.72 18.44
C ARG A 157 -11.87 11.22 17.60
N ARG A 158 -10.87 10.58 18.23
CA ARG A 158 -9.72 10.00 17.53
C ARG A 158 -9.90 8.50 17.38
N ALA A 159 -9.36 7.96 16.28
CA ALA A 159 -9.25 6.52 16.10
C ALA A 159 -7.86 6.04 16.48
N HIS A 160 -7.82 5.08 17.42
CA HIS A 160 -6.61 4.53 18.05
C HIS A 160 -6.35 3.10 17.60
N GLY A 161 -5.14 2.57 17.76
CA GLY A 161 -4.83 1.16 17.45
C GLY A 161 -4.94 0.79 15.97
N LEU A 162 -4.70 1.73 15.06
CA LEU A 162 -4.90 1.58 13.62
C LEU A 162 -3.79 0.80 12.90
N PHE A 163 -2.66 0.55 13.56
CA PHE A 163 -1.50 -0.12 12.98
C PHE A 163 -1.13 -1.38 13.78
N GLN A 164 -0.73 -2.41 13.04
CA GLN A 164 -0.08 -3.59 13.59
C GLN A 164 1.39 -3.59 13.18
N PHE A 165 2.26 -3.45 14.18
CA PHE A 165 3.70 -3.68 14.05
C PHE A 165 3.98 -5.08 13.47
N TYR A 166 4.91 -5.19 12.52
CA TYR A 166 5.22 -6.46 11.82
C TYR A 166 4.02 -7.16 11.14
N GLY A 167 2.98 -6.41 10.76
CA GLY A 167 1.83 -6.96 10.02
C GLY A 167 2.19 -7.73 8.75
N ALA A 168 3.27 -7.34 8.06
CA ALA A 168 3.91 -8.12 7.01
C ALA A 168 5.14 -8.84 7.56
N ASN A 169 4.93 -10.04 8.10
CA ASN A 169 5.94 -10.86 8.78
C ASN A 169 7.27 -11.07 8.03
N ARG A 170 7.30 -11.04 6.69
CA ARG A 170 8.55 -11.16 5.92
C ARG A 170 9.36 -9.87 5.93
N THR A 171 8.75 -8.76 5.53
CA THR A 171 9.47 -7.50 5.31
C THR A 171 9.56 -6.65 6.57
N GLY A 172 8.76 -6.97 7.58
CA GLY A 172 8.61 -6.19 8.81
C GLY A 172 7.71 -4.96 8.64
N ARG A 173 7.11 -4.75 7.46
CA ARG A 173 6.18 -3.63 7.24
C ARG A 173 5.00 -3.73 8.17
N TRP A 174 4.55 -2.57 8.63
CA TRP A 174 3.27 -2.43 9.30
C TRP A 174 2.12 -2.81 8.39
N SER A 175 1.05 -3.33 8.99
CA SER A 175 -0.25 -3.42 8.32
C SER A 175 -1.28 -2.58 9.06
N SER A 176 -2.16 -1.90 8.34
CA SER A 176 -3.28 -1.19 8.97
C SER A 176 -4.42 -2.13 9.40
N ARG A 177 -5.15 -1.75 10.46
CA ARG A 177 -6.33 -2.43 11.04
C ARG A 177 -7.53 -1.47 11.05
N MET A 178 -8.71 -2.00 11.40
CA MET A 178 -9.98 -1.26 11.45
C MET A 178 -10.30 -0.50 10.16
N ILE A 179 -10.05 0.81 10.10
CA ILE A 179 -10.28 1.65 8.91
C ILE A 179 -9.38 1.22 7.73
N GLN A 180 -8.25 0.55 7.99
CA GLN A 180 -7.23 0.18 7.01
C GLN A 180 -6.66 1.39 6.24
N LEU A 181 -5.95 2.27 6.96
CA LEU A 181 -5.34 3.51 6.45
C LEU A 181 -4.38 3.32 5.27
N GLN A 182 -3.77 2.14 5.12
CA GLN A 182 -2.88 1.85 3.99
C GLN A 182 -3.64 1.47 2.69
N ASN A 183 -4.97 1.39 2.75
CA ASN A 183 -5.83 1.07 1.62
C ASN A 183 -6.97 2.09 1.49
N LEU A 184 -6.61 3.36 1.46
CA LEU A 184 -7.52 4.49 1.21
C LEU A 184 -7.49 4.88 -0.26
N PRO A 185 -8.65 5.11 -0.91
CA PRO A 185 -8.72 5.60 -2.29
C PRO A 185 -7.93 6.90 -2.49
N GLN A 186 -7.45 7.13 -3.72
CA GLN A 186 -6.76 8.36 -4.09
C GLN A 186 -7.76 9.48 -4.40
N ASN A 187 -7.31 10.73 -4.24
CA ASN A 187 -8.06 11.92 -4.65
C ASN A 187 -7.75 12.21 -6.13
N HIS A 188 -8.77 12.47 -6.95
CA HIS A 188 -8.61 12.86 -8.35
C HIS A 188 -9.44 14.09 -8.72
N MET A 189 -10.43 14.43 -7.89
CA MET A 189 -11.26 15.62 -7.98
C MET A 189 -10.46 16.92 -7.83
N LYS A 190 -10.79 17.92 -8.66
CA LYS A 190 -10.09 19.23 -8.69
C LYS A 190 -10.56 20.17 -7.58
N ASP A 191 -11.82 20.06 -7.19
CA ASP A 191 -12.56 20.91 -6.27
C ASP A 191 -12.86 20.17 -4.95
N LEU A 192 -11.86 19.42 -4.48
CA LEU A 192 -11.95 18.56 -3.29
C LEU A 192 -12.40 19.32 -2.03
N ASP A 193 -11.92 20.55 -1.83
CA ASP A 193 -12.31 21.41 -0.70
C ASP A 193 -13.80 21.74 -0.70
N PHE A 194 -14.35 22.05 -1.89
CA PHE A 194 -15.77 22.37 -2.05
C PHE A 194 -16.63 21.13 -1.77
N ALA A 195 -16.31 20.00 -2.42
CA ALA A 195 -17.02 18.75 -2.19
C ALA A 195 -17.00 18.33 -0.71
N ARG A 196 -15.82 18.42 -0.06
CA ARG A 196 -15.69 18.14 1.38
C ARG A 196 -16.61 19.05 2.20
N SER A 197 -16.59 20.37 1.95
CA SER A 197 -17.38 21.33 2.72
C SER A 197 -18.89 21.09 2.60
N MET A 198 -19.38 20.66 1.43
CA MET A 198 -20.81 20.39 1.26
C MET A 198 -21.23 19.11 2.01
N VAL A 199 -20.42 18.05 1.98
CA VAL A 199 -20.67 16.84 2.76
C VAL A 199 -20.60 17.13 4.27
N GLU A 200 -19.61 17.89 4.72
CA GLU A 200 -19.48 18.33 6.12
C GLU A 200 -20.72 19.13 6.59
N LYS A 201 -21.29 19.98 5.72
CA LYS A 201 -22.51 20.75 6.01
C LYS A 201 -23.82 19.97 5.88
N GLY A 202 -23.78 18.76 5.30
CA GLY A 202 -24.97 17.95 5.06
C GLY A 202 -25.82 18.43 3.88
N ASP A 203 -25.23 19.14 2.91
CA ASP A 203 -25.91 19.64 1.71
C ASP A 203 -25.94 18.58 0.59
N TYR A 204 -26.88 17.64 0.67
CA TYR A 204 -27.03 16.54 -0.30
C TYR A 204 -27.39 17.06 -1.69
N ASP A 205 -28.41 17.90 -1.78
CA ASP A 205 -28.96 18.42 -3.04
C ASP A 205 -27.88 19.13 -3.87
N LEU A 206 -27.03 19.93 -3.24
CA LEU A 206 -25.95 20.63 -3.93
C LEU A 206 -24.85 19.67 -4.41
N ILE A 207 -24.52 18.66 -3.62
CA ILE A 207 -23.56 17.62 -4.00
C ILE A 207 -24.09 16.78 -5.19
N GLU A 208 -25.37 16.43 -5.16
CA GLU A 208 -26.03 15.73 -6.27
C GLU A 208 -26.06 16.58 -7.53
N MET A 209 -26.47 17.85 -7.43
CA MET A 209 -26.52 18.78 -8.57
C MET A 209 -25.14 19.01 -9.19
N CYS A 210 -24.08 19.12 -8.39
CA CYS A 210 -22.73 19.41 -8.88
C CYS A 210 -22.02 18.20 -9.48
N TYR A 211 -22.20 17.00 -8.90
CA TYR A 211 -21.39 15.83 -9.25
C TYR A 211 -22.19 14.65 -9.82
N GLY A 212 -23.46 14.50 -9.43
CA GLY A 212 -24.36 13.40 -9.80
C GLY A 212 -23.96 12.02 -9.26
N ASN A 213 -22.68 11.67 -9.26
CA ASN A 213 -22.17 10.36 -8.85
C ASN A 213 -21.71 10.38 -7.38
N ILE A 214 -22.67 10.39 -6.46
CA ILE A 214 -22.43 10.48 -5.01
C ILE A 214 -21.45 9.42 -4.50
N PRO A 215 -21.58 8.10 -4.83
CA PRO A 215 -20.65 7.09 -4.33
C PRO A 215 -19.21 7.31 -4.80
N ASN A 216 -19.01 7.96 -5.95
CA ASN A 216 -17.67 8.35 -6.38
C ASN A 216 -17.11 9.50 -5.58
N VAL A 217 -17.90 10.57 -5.37
CA VAL A 217 -17.51 11.71 -4.54
C VAL A 217 -17.14 11.24 -3.13
N LEU A 218 -18.03 10.48 -2.48
CA LEU A 218 -17.80 9.96 -1.13
C LEU A 218 -16.56 9.09 -1.05
N SER A 219 -16.28 8.27 -2.07
CA SER A 219 -15.06 7.45 -2.11
C SER A 219 -13.78 8.27 -2.25
N GLU A 220 -13.80 9.38 -2.97
CA GLU A 220 -12.65 10.27 -3.09
C GLU A 220 -12.45 11.13 -1.83
N LEU A 221 -13.52 11.39 -1.07
CA LEU A 221 -13.46 12.18 0.16
C LEU A 221 -13.00 11.39 1.41
N ILE A 222 -12.81 10.07 1.34
CA ILE A 222 -12.50 9.25 2.53
C ILE A 222 -11.24 9.74 3.27
N ARG A 223 -10.21 10.18 2.53
CA ARG A 223 -8.98 10.71 3.14
C ARG A 223 -9.23 12.01 3.91
N THR A 224 -10.16 12.83 3.44
CA THR A 224 -10.39 14.18 3.97
C THR A 224 -11.21 14.19 5.26
N ALA A 225 -11.75 13.03 5.66
CA ALA A 225 -12.36 12.81 6.97
C ALA A 225 -11.33 12.72 8.11
N PHE A 226 -10.03 12.56 7.80
CA PHE A 226 -8.97 12.70 8.78
C PHE A 226 -8.51 14.16 8.80
N ILE A 227 -8.64 14.80 9.96
CA ILE A 227 -8.44 16.24 10.13
C ILE A 227 -7.39 16.53 11.20
N ALA A 228 -6.64 17.62 11.04
CA ALA A 228 -5.77 18.12 12.09
C ALA A 228 -6.62 18.80 13.18
N PRO A 229 -6.24 18.69 14.47
CA PRO A 229 -6.88 19.45 15.55
C PRO A 229 -6.81 20.97 15.34
N GLU A 230 -7.67 21.70 16.05
CA GLU A 230 -7.63 23.16 16.08
C GLU A 230 -6.24 23.68 16.50
N GLY A 231 -5.75 24.73 15.82
CA GLY A 231 -4.40 25.26 16.02
C GLY A 231 -3.25 24.39 15.47
N LYS A 232 -3.56 23.24 14.86
CA LYS A 232 -2.56 22.35 14.23
C LYS A 232 -2.78 22.22 12.73
N MET A 233 -1.77 21.67 12.06
CA MET A 233 -1.82 21.17 10.69
C MET A 233 -1.14 19.81 10.60
N PHE A 234 -1.43 19.06 9.54
CA PHE A 234 -0.63 17.89 9.17
C PHE A 234 0.58 18.33 8.37
N ALA A 235 1.77 17.96 8.82
CA ALA A 235 2.95 17.85 7.97
C ALA A 235 3.01 16.42 7.41
N VAL A 236 2.93 16.30 6.09
CA VAL A 236 2.96 15.01 5.37
C VAL A 236 4.23 14.97 4.56
N ALA A 237 5.07 13.96 4.77
CA ALA A 237 6.29 13.76 3.99
C ALA A 237 6.41 12.31 3.54
N ASP A 238 6.81 12.12 2.28
CA ASP A 238 6.93 10.83 1.61
C ASP A 238 8.31 10.70 0.97
N PHE A 239 8.86 9.48 0.98
CA PHE A 239 10.09 9.23 0.26
C PHE A 239 9.84 9.22 -1.26
N SER A 240 10.65 9.97 -2.00
CA SER A 240 10.54 10.02 -3.45
C SER A 240 11.04 8.73 -4.12
N ALA A 241 10.14 7.79 -4.44
CA ALA A 241 10.47 6.54 -5.14
C ALA A 241 11.50 5.67 -4.40
N ILE A 242 11.30 5.46 -3.09
CA ILE A 242 12.28 4.82 -2.22
C ILE A 242 12.71 3.43 -2.68
N GLU A 243 11.75 2.58 -3.06
CA GLU A 243 12.05 1.22 -3.48
C GLU A 243 12.92 1.19 -4.74
N ALA A 244 12.68 2.10 -5.69
CA ALA A 244 13.48 2.20 -6.90
C ALA A 244 14.91 2.68 -6.58
N ARG A 245 15.08 3.60 -5.62
CA ARG A 245 16.39 4.06 -5.15
C ARG A 245 17.16 2.94 -4.46
N VAL A 246 16.52 2.24 -3.53
CA VAL A 246 17.12 1.11 -2.79
C VAL A 246 17.50 -0.03 -3.74
N LEU A 247 16.63 -0.40 -4.68
CA LEU A 247 16.96 -1.41 -5.70
C LEU A 247 18.19 -1.01 -6.53
N SER A 248 18.21 0.23 -7.01
CA SER A 248 19.32 0.76 -7.82
C SER A 248 20.62 0.81 -7.03
N TRP A 249 20.54 1.15 -5.75
CA TRP A 249 21.67 1.20 -4.83
C TRP A 249 22.22 -0.20 -4.56
N LEU A 250 21.40 -1.17 -4.19
CA LEU A 250 21.85 -2.55 -3.94
C LEU A 250 22.49 -3.18 -5.18
N ALA A 251 21.87 -2.97 -6.34
CA ALA A 251 22.35 -3.48 -7.62
C ALA A 251 23.55 -2.69 -8.18
N GLN A 252 23.85 -1.51 -7.62
CA GLN A 252 24.87 -0.60 -8.14
C GLN A 252 24.59 -0.19 -9.61
N GLU A 253 23.33 0.11 -9.94
CA GLU A 253 22.90 0.56 -11.27
C GLU A 253 23.15 2.06 -11.45
N LYS A 254 24.34 2.40 -11.96
CA LYS A 254 24.88 3.77 -11.97
C LYS A 254 23.96 4.80 -12.62
N TRP A 255 23.41 4.51 -13.81
CA TRP A 255 22.64 5.52 -14.54
C TRP A 255 21.38 5.94 -13.77
N ARG A 256 20.74 5.00 -13.05
CA ARG A 256 19.59 5.31 -12.20
C ARG A 256 19.98 6.17 -11.02
N LEU A 257 21.10 5.85 -10.36
CA LEU A 257 21.63 6.64 -9.26
C LEU A 257 22.00 8.06 -9.73
N ASP A 258 22.56 8.21 -10.92
CA ASP A 258 22.86 9.51 -11.52
C ASP A 258 21.55 10.32 -11.80
N VAL A 259 20.48 9.67 -12.28
CA VAL A 259 19.15 10.30 -12.43
C VAL A 259 18.59 10.75 -11.07
N PHE A 260 18.74 9.92 -10.04
CA PHE A 260 18.26 10.21 -8.69
C PHE A 260 19.02 11.33 -7.98
N ASN A 261 20.31 11.50 -8.28
CA ASN A 261 21.16 12.60 -7.81
C ASN A 261 20.94 13.93 -8.56
N THR A 262 20.26 13.89 -9.72
CA THR A 262 19.99 15.08 -10.53
C THR A 262 18.53 15.52 -10.41
N HIS A 263 17.71 15.24 -11.41
CA HIS A 263 16.32 15.70 -11.48
C HIS A 263 15.32 14.70 -10.89
N GLY A 264 15.72 13.45 -10.62
CA GLY A 264 14.90 12.43 -9.97
C GLY A 264 13.72 11.89 -10.80
N LYS A 265 13.64 12.23 -12.10
CA LYS A 265 12.55 11.83 -13.01
C LYS A 265 12.79 10.44 -13.58
N ILE A 266 12.72 9.43 -12.72
CA ILE A 266 13.09 8.04 -13.07
C ILE A 266 12.22 7.46 -14.17
N TYR A 267 10.91 7.74 -14.21
CA TYR A 267 10.01 7.19 -15.22
C TYR A 267 10.31 7.73 -16.62
N GLU A 268 10.60 9.03 -16.70
CA GLU A 268 11.01 9.72 -17.93
C GLU A 268 12.37 9.21 -18.42
N ALA A 269 13.34 9.06 -17.51
CA ALA A 269 14.66 8.54 -17.83
C ALA A 269 14.61 7.07 -18.30
N SER A 270 13.82 6.22 -17.63
CA SER A 270 13.61 4.84 -18.04
C SER A 270 12.98 4.74 -19.42
N ALA A 271 11.94 5.52 -19.70
CA ALA A 271 11.33 5.55 -21.02
C ALA A 271 12.33 6.04 -22.10
N SER A 272 13.09 7.09 -21.80
CA SER A 272 14.13 7.62 -22.67
C SER A 272 15.15 6.54 -23.05
N LEU A 273 15.69 5.80 -22.07
CA LEU A 273 16.66 4.74 -22.31
C LEU A 273 16.06 3.52 -23.02
N MET A 274 14.84 3.11 -22.65
CA MET A 274 14.18 1.96 -23.26
C MET A 274 13.84 2.19 -24.73
N PHE A 275 13.39 3.39 -25.08
CA PHE A 275 12.88 3.71 -26.43
C PHE A 275 13.87 4.52 -27.28
N GLY A 276 15.02 4.93 -26.72
CA GLY A 276 16.06 5.66 -27.44
C GLY A 276 15.65 7.09 -27.85
N VAL A 277 14.83 7.75 -27.02
CA VAL A 277 14.36 9.13 -27.27
C VAL A 277 14.95 10.09 -26.24
N PRO A 278 15.20 11.37 -26.55
CA PRO A 278 15.62 12.37 -25.57
C PRO A 278 14.62 12.51 -24.41
N ILE A 279 15.13 12.70 -23.19
CA ILE A 279 14.28 12.77 -21.98
C ILE A 279 13.31 13.96 -22.03
N GLU A 280 13.68 15.05 -22.70
CA GLU A 280 12.87 16.25 -22.88
C GLU A 280 11.59 15.97 -23.70
N GLN A 281 11.60 14.91 -24.52
CA GLN A 281 10.43 14.47 -25.29
C GLN A 281 9.47 13.62 -24.47
N VAL A 282 9.88 13.16 -23.27
CA VAL A 282 9.06 12.34 -22.38
C VAL A 282 8.38 13.22 -21.33
N THR A 283 7.22 13.76 -21.68
CA THR A 283 6.47 14.68 -20.80
C THR A 283 5.55 13.93 -19.83
N LYS A 284 5.08 14.62 -18.76
CA LYS A 284 4.25 14.05 -17.66
C LYS A 284 2.99 13.31 -18.15
N GLY A 285 2.43 13.73 -19.30
CA GLY A 285 1.24 13.14 -19.92
C GLY A 285 1.51 12.28 -21.17
N SER A 286 2.77 12.08 -21.56
CA SER A 286 3.11 11.27 -22.73
C SER A 286 2.84 9.77 -22.51
N ASP A 287 2.43 9.07 -23.57
CA ASP A 287 2.27 7.61 -23.57
C ASP A 287 3.59 6.90 -23.24
N LEU A 288 4.72 7.45 -23.71
CA LEU A 288 6.06 6.94 -23.39
C LEU A 288 6.36 6.97 -21.90
N ARG A 289 5.99 8.04 -21.18
CA ARG A 289 6.15 8.10 -19.73
C ARG A 289 5.26 7.09 -19.04
N GLN A 290 4.02 6.90 -19.50
CA GLN A 290 3.13 5.88 -18.93
C GLN A 290 3.75 4.48 -19.08
N ARG A 291 4.29 4.14 -20.26
CA ARG A 291 5.03 2.89 -20.49
C ARG A 291 6.25 2.76 -19.58
N GLY A 292 7.05 3.82 -19.43
CA GLY A 292 8.19 3.87 -18.52
C GLY A 292 7.78 3.62 -17.07
N LYS A 293 6.74 4.30 -16.58
CA LYS A 293 6.20 4.12 -15.23
C LYS A 293 5.70 2.68 -15.00
N THR A 294 4.94 2.13 -15.94
CA THR A 294 4.45 0.75 -15.86
C THR A 294 5.60 -0.24 -15.82
N ALA A 295 6.63 -0.05 -16.65
CA ALA A 295 7.82 -0.91 -16.68
C ALA A 295 8.60 -0.82 -15.36
N GLU A 296 8.85 0.39 -14.84
CA GLU A 296 9.54 0.58 -13.56
C GLU A 296 8.86 -0.13 -12.39
N LEU A 297 7.53 -0.02 -12.30
CA LEU A 297 6.76 -0.63 -11.22
C LEU A 297 6.58 -2.14 -11.39
N ALA A 298 6.53 -2.64 -12.62
CA ALA A 298 6.28 -4.06 -12.88
C ALA A 298 7.55 -4.91 -12.87
N LEU A 299 8.68 -4.38 -13.33
CA LEU A 299 9.81 -5.20 -13.75
C LEU A 299 10.99 -5.24 -12.78
N GLY A 300 11.03 -4.35 -11.76
CA GLY A 300 12.12 -4.24 -10.79
C GLY A 300 12.44 -5.51 -9.97
N TYR A 301 11.56 -6.50 -9.99
CA TYR A 301 11.67 -7.73 -9.20
C TYR A 301 11.42 -9.00 -10.06
N GLU A 302 12.07 -9.08 -11.22
CA GLU A 302 11.89 -10.14 -12.24
C GLU A 302 10.46 -10.25 -12.81
N GLY A 303 9.68 -9.18 -12.75
CA GLY A 303 8.39 -9.14 -13.43
C GLY A 303 8.50 -9.46 -14.93
N SER A 304 7.41 -9.97 -15.48
CA SER A 304 7.26 -10.29 -16.90
C SER A 304 5.88 -9.83 -17.38
N VAL A 305 5.38 -10.35 -18.50
CA VAL A 305 4.11 -9.96 -19.12
C VAL A 305 2.94 -9.99 -18.13
N ASN A 306 2.83 -11.01 -17.27
CA ASN A 306 1.76 -11.07 -16.27
C ASN A 306 1.81 -9.92 -15.24
N ALA A 307 2.99 -9.39 -14.93
CA ALA A 307 3.14 -8.23 -14.06
C ALA A 307 2.76 -6.94 -14.80
N MET A 308 3.14 -6.83 -16.08
CA MET A 308 2.76 -5.73 -16.95
C MET A 308 1.23 -5.66 -17.15
N GLU A 309 0.56 -6.80 -17.40
CA GLU A 309 -0.89 -6.89 -17.54
C GLU A 309 -1.64 -6.39 -16.30
N LYS A 310 -1.12 -6.67 -15.10
CA LYS A 310 -1.72 -6.18 -13.85
C LYS A 310 -1.54 -4.67 -13.67
N MET A 311 -0.44 -4.11 -14.15
CA MET A 311 -0.14 -2.68 -14.04
C MET A 311 -0.81 -1.84 -15.15
N ASP A 312 -1.06 -2.42 -16.32
CA ASP A 312 -1.80 -1.80 -17.42
C ASP A 312 -3.32 -1.88 -17.20
N LYS A 313 -3.82 -1.11 -16.23
CA LYS A 313 -5.25 -1.06 -15.87
C LYS A 313 -6.17 -0.68 -17.03
N GLU A 314 -5.65 0.05 -18.02
CA GLU A 314 -6.40 0.51 -19.19
C GLU A 314 -6.33 -0.49 -20.37
N LYS A 315 -5.57 -1.59 -20.22
CA LYS A 315 -5.34 -2.63 -21.24
C LYS A 315 -4.93 -2.03 -22.59
N LYS A 316 -4.07 -1.01 -22.58
CA LYS A 316 -3.61 -0.31 -23.79
C LYS A 316 -2.53 -1.08 -24.54
N LEU A 317 -1.80 -1.97 -23.86
CA LEU A 317 -0.64 -2.65 -24.43
C LEU A 317 -1.01 -4.06 -24.90
N SER A 318 -0.58 -4.41 -26.12
CA SER A 318 -0.66 -5.80 -26.57
C SER A 318 0.39 -6.68 -25.86
N LYS A 319 0.14 -7.98 -25.75
CA LYS A 319 1.13 -8.93 -25.20
C LYS A 319 2.49 -8.85 -25.92
N LYS A 320 2.48 -8.67 -27.24
CA LYS A 320 3.72 -8.52 -28.04
C LYS A 320 4.51 -7.29 -27.62
N GLU A 321 3.84 -6.16 -27.42
CA GLU A 321 4.47 -4.94 -26.91
C GLU A 321 5.00 -5.13 -25.49
N MET A 322 4.25 -5.82 -24.61
CA MET A 322 4.72 -6.11 -23.25
C MET A 322 6.00 -6.95 -23.26
N TYR A 323 6.10 -7.99 -24.10
CA TYR A 323 7.34 -8.75 -24.25
C TYR A 323 8.52 -7.87 -24.71
N SER A 324 8.27 -6.96 -25.66
CA SER A 324 9.28 -6.00 -26.12
C SER A 324 9.74 -5.08 -24.98
N ILE A 325 8.80 -4.51 -24.23
CA ILE A 325 9.06 -3.64 -23.09
C ILE A 325 9.88 -4.36 -22.02
N VAL A 326 9.53 -5.60 -21.69
CA VAL A 326 10.30 -6.43 -20.74
C VAL A 326 11.76 -6.59 -21.19
N ALA A 327 11.98 -6.90 -22.47
CA ALA A 327 13.32 -7.07 -23.02
C ALA A 327 14.12 -5.77 -23.03
N LEU A 328 13.49 -4.65 -23.41
CA LEU A 328 14.11 -3.31 -23.43
C LEU A 328 14.49 -2.86 -22.02
N TRP A 329 13.60 -3.04 -21.05
CA TRP A 329 13.87 -2.68 -19.66
C TRP A 329 15.03 -3.49 -19.09
N ARG A 330 15.06 -4.81 -19.30
CA ARG A 330 16.16 -5.67 -18.82
C ARG A 330 17.50 -5.28 -19.45
N ARG A 331 17.50 -4.91 -20.74
CA ARG A 331 18.70 -4.43 -21.44
C ARG A 331 19.18 -3.07 -20.90
N ALA A 332 18.24 -2.19 -20.54
CA ALA A 332 18.56 -0.89 -19.94
C ALA A 332 19.02 -0.99 -18.48
N ASN A 333 18.75 -2.11 -17.80
CA ASN A 333 19.04 -2.31 -16.37
C ASN A 333 19.88 -3.58 -16.11
N PRO A 334 21.05 -3.72 -16.76
CA PRO A 334 21.82 -4.95 -16.70
C PRO A 334 22.28 -5.27 -15.28
N LYS A 335 22.62 -4.28 -14.46
CA LYS A 335 23.11 -4.51 -13.09
C LYS A 335 22.01 -5.02 -12.17
N ILE A 336 20.79 -4.55 -12.37
CA ILE A 336 19.63 -5.08 -11.63
C ILE A 336 19.35 -6.54 -12.03
N VAL A 337 19.44 -6.88 -13.32
CA VAL A 337 19.25 -8.27 -13.77
C VAL A 337 20.34 -9.20 -13.21
N GLU A 338 21.59 -8.76 -13.23
CA GLU A 338 22.72 -9.46 -12.60
C GLU A 338 22.49 -9.65 -11.10
N PHE A 339 22.03 -8.62 -10.41
CA PHE A 339 21.78 -8.66 -8.97
C PHE A 339 20.72 -9.69 -8.58
N TRP A 340 19.62 -9.81 -9.34
CA TRP A 340 18.62 -10.84 -9.05
C TRP A 340 19.18 -12.26 -9.18
N ALA A 341 19.97 -12.50 -10.23
CA ALA A 341 20.61 -13.79 -10.48
C ALA A 341 21.62 -14.12 -9.37
N GLU A 342 22.44 -13.15 -8.97
CA GLU A 342 23.43 -13.30 -7.90
C GLU A 342 22.75 -13.60 -6.55
N VAL A 343 21.68 -12.86 -6.20
CA VAL A 343 20.88 -13.14 -4.99
C VAL A 343 20.31 -14.55 -5.02
N ASN A 344 19.76 -15.00 -6.16
CA ASN A 344 19.21 -16.35 -6.29
C ASN A 344 20.30 -17.42 -6.08
N GLU A 345 21.42 -17.28 -6.79
CA GLU A 345 22.55 -18.21 -6.71
C GLU A 345 23.09 -18.30 -5.29
N LYS A 346 23.37 -17.16 -4.64
CA LYS A 346 23.94 -17.14 -3.30
C LYS A 346 22.96 -17.60 -2.22
N ALA A 347 21.67 -17.35 -2.37
CA ALA A 347 20.67 -17.94 -1.49
C ALA A 347 20.64 -19.47 -1.61
N ILE A 348 20.65 -20.02 -2.84
CA ILE A 348 20.66 -21.47 -3.07
C ILE A 348 21.94 -22.10 -2.52
N GLU A 349 23.11 -21.53 -2.84
CA GLU A 349 24.39 -22.01 -2.31
C GLU A 349 24.41 -21.99 -0.77
N CYS A 350 23.87 -20.94 -0.15
CA CYS A 350 23.77 -20.84 1.31
C CYS A 350 22.91 -21.97 1.88
N VAL A 351 21.76 -22.27 1.28
CA VAL A 351 20.89 -23.37 1.73
C VAL A 351 21.57 -24.73 1.57
N GLN A 352 22.26 -24.98 0.45
CA GLN A 352 22.90 -26.26 0.17
C GLN A 352 24.15 -26.49 1.02
N THR A 353 25.01 -25.48 1.13
CA THR A 353 26.33 -25.61 1.76
C THR A 353 26.32 -25.25 3.24
N ARG A 354 25.29 -24.53 3.70
CA ARG A 354 25.21 -23.90 5.03
C ARG A 354 26.38 -22.97 5.36
N LYS A 355 27.10 -22.51 4.33
CA LYS A 355 28.18 -21.54 4.46
C LYS A 355 27.66 -20.14 4.19
N THR A 356 28.14 -19.16 4.96
CA THR A 356 27.82 -17.75 4.76
C THR A 356 28.15 -17.30 3.33
N LYS A 357 27.22 -16.58 2.71
CA LYS A 357 27.40 -15.92 1.42
C LYS A 357 27.17 -14.43 1.55
N LYS A 358 27.74 -13.66 0.63
CA LYS A 358 27.58 -12.21 0.58
C LYS A 358 27.21 -11.80 -0.83
N VAL A 359 26.30 -10.84 -0.93
CA VAL A 359 25.92 -10.17 -2.17
C VAL A 359 25.75 -8.71 -1.81
N SER A 360 26.47 -7.80 -2.49
CA SER A 360 26.44 -6.37 -2.12
C SER A 360 26.77 -6.21 -0.62
N CYS A 361 25.95 -5.49 0.14
CA CYS A 361 26.05 -5.34 1.59
C CYS A 361 25.21 -6.35 2.39
N LEU A 362 24.67 -7.39 1.73
CA LEU A 362 23.79 -8.39 2.34
C LEU A 362 24.58 -9.63 2.75
N VAL A 363 24.20 -10.24 3.88
CA VAL A 363 24.82 -11.47 4.37
C VAL A 363 23.77 -12.56 4.46
N PHE A 364 23.98 -13.65 3.72
CA PHE A 364 23.13 -14.82 3.70
C PHE A 364 23.74 -15.88 4.62
N GLU A 365 22.96 -16.38 5.58
CA GLU A 365 23.41 -17.37 6.55
C GLU A 365 22.35 -18.46 6.71
N HIS A 366 22.77 -19.65 7.18
CA HIS A 366 21.86 -20.72 7.55
C HIS A 366 22.09 -21.08 9.03
N ASP A 367 21.15 -20.72 9.90
CA ASP A 367 21.29 -20.88 11.36
C ASP A 367 21.03 -22.31 11.88
N GLY A 368 20.77 -23.22 10.96
CA GLY A 368 20.44 -24.63 11.22
C GLY A 368 18.98 -24.94 10.90
N THR A 369 18.09 -23.95 11.02
CA THR A 369 16.65 -24.08 10.75
C THR A 369 16.18 -23.12 9.67
N ASN A 370 16.73 -21.91 9.62
CA ASN A 370 16.31 -20.84 8.72
C ASN A 370 17.45 -20.48 7.77
N LEU A 371 17.09 -20.14 6.53
CA LEU A 371 17.89 -19.22 5.73
C LEU A 371 17.59 -17.81 6.25
N THR A 372 18.64 -17.06 6.55
CA THR A 372 18.54 -15.67 6.99
C THR A 372 19.28 -14.74 6.04
N ILE A 373 18.76 -13.52 5.87
CA ILE A 373 19.39 -12.46 5.09
C ILE A 373 19.54 -11.25 5.99
N ALA A 374 20.77 -10.95 6.42
CA ALA A 374 21.07 -9.75 7.19
C ALA A 374 21.09 -8.52 6.28
N LEU A 375 20.36 -7.49 6.72
CA LEU A 375 20.23 -6.19 6.08
C LEU A 375 21.24 -5.20 6.68
N PRO A 376 21.56 -4.09 5.98
CA PRO A 376 22.51 -3.08 6.47
C PRO A 376 22.15 -2.48 7.83
N ALA A 377 20.86 -2.30 8.12
CA ALA A 377 20.37 -1.82 9.40
C ALA A 377 20.53 -2.82 10.57
N GLY A 378 21.04 -4.03 10.30
CA GLY A 378 21.27 -5.09 11.30
C GLY A 378 20.10 -6.07 11.48
N ARG A 379 18.92 -5.77 10.92
CA ARG A 379 17.78 -6.68 10.91
C ARG A 379 18.00 -7.87 9.98
N LYS A 380 17.37 -9.01 10.28
CA LYS A 380 17.39 -10.21 9.44
C LYS A 380 16.02 -10.53 8.85
N LEU A 381 15.98 -10.98 7.61
CA LEU A 381 14.84 -11.69 7.02
C LEU A 381 14.98 -13.18 7.30
N TYR A 382 13.86 -13.89 7.51
CA TYR A 382 13.85 -15.30 7.86
C TYR A 382 13.01 -16.14 6.90
N TYR A 383 13.58 -17.24 6.44
CA TYR A 383 12.95 -18.23 5.56
C TYR A 383 13.10 -19.60 6.23
N ARG A 384 12.03 -20.08 6.85
CA ARG A 384 12.04 -21.27 7.72
C ARG A 384 12.10 -22.57 6.92
N ASN A 385 12.95 -23.50 7.36
CA ASN A 385 13.15 -24.81 6.76
C ASN A 385 13.38 -24.74 5.24
N PRO A 386 14.35 -23.94 4.75
CA PRO A 386 14.53 -23.73 3.32
C PRO A 386 14.99 -25.02 2.63
N ARG A 387 14.45 -25.29 1.44
CA ARG A 387 14.75 -26.47 0.63
C ARG A 387 14.94 -26.05 -0.83
N VAL A 388 15.93 -26.61 -1.50
CA VAL A 388 16.15 -26.35 -2.93
C VAL A 388 15.27 -27.29 -3.74
N ARG A 389 14.41 -26.72 -4.59
CA ARG A 389 13.49 -27.44 -5.48
C ARG A 389 13.39 -26.71 -6.82
N PRO A 390 13.07 -27.42 -7.92
CA PRO A 390 12.60 -26.74 -9.12
C PRO A 390 11.34 -25.94 -8.79
N ASN A 391 11.30 -24.67 -9.19
CA ASN A 391 10.09 -23.84 -9.10
C ASN A 391 9.06 -24.30 -10.15
N ARG A 392 7.86 -23.70 -10.13
CA ARG A 392 6.80 -23.95 -11.12
C ARG A 392 7.21 -23.80 -12.61
N PHE A 393 8.35 -23.17 -12.90
CA PHE A 393 8.90 -22.98 -14.25
C PHE A 393 10.07 -23.94 -14.56
N GLY A 394 10.37 -24.89 -13.68
CA GLY A 394 11.45 -25.86 -13.83
C GLY A 394 12.85 -25.32 -13.53
N GLN A 395 12.98 -24.08 -13.06
CA GLN A 395 14.26 -23.48 -12.68
C GLN A 395 14.56 -23.77 -11.21
N THR A 396 15.83 -23.93 -10.85
CA THR A 396 16.23 -24.13 -9.45
C THR A 396 15.87 -22.90 -8.61
N GLY A 397 15.03 -23.10 -7.59
CA GLY A 397 14.62 -22.08 -6.63
C GLY A 397 14.63 -22.63 -5.20
N ILE A 398 14.04 -21.86 -4.29
CA ILE A 398 13.93 -22.24 -2.87
C ILE A 398 12.46 -22.32 -2.51
N VAL A 399 12.09 -23.37 -1.78
CA VAL A 399 10.82 -23.45 -1.07
C VAL A 399 11.07 -23.39 0.43
N TYR A 400 10.15 -22.81 1.17
CA TYR A 400 10.27 -22.64 2.62
C TYR A 400 8.90 -22.70 3.28
N ASP A 401 8.87 -22.94 4.59
CA ASP A 401 7.62 -22.95 5.35
C ASP A 401 7.22 -21.50 5.63
N GLY A 402 6.05 -21.09 5.12
CA GLY A 402 5.56 -19.73 5.21
C GLY A 402 4.07 -19.67 5.51
N MET A 403 3.68 -18.66 6.29
CA MET A 403 2.27 -18.38 6.54
C MET A 403 1.63 -17.65 5.34
N VAL A 404 0.55 -18.23 4.81
CA VAL A 404 -0.30 -17.67 3.75
C VAL A 404 -1.68 -17.40 4.35
N GLN A 405 -2.20 -16.19 4.12
CA GLN A 405 -3.53 -15.79 4.58
C GLN A 405 -4.58 -16.77 4.05
N SER A 406 -5.52 -17.19 4.89
CA SER A 406 -6.56 -18.24 4.68
C SER A 406 -6.11 -19.71 4.62
N VAL A 407 -4.83 -20.00 4.35
CA VAL A 407 -4.31 -21.38 4.28
C VAL A 407 -3.55 -21.77 5.55
N GLY A 408 -2.95 -20.79 6.25
CA GLY A 408 -2.08 -21.05 7.39
C GLY A 408 -0.64 -21.34 6.96
N TRP A 409 0.08 -22.15 7.73
CA TRP A 409 1.45 -22.56 7.39
C TRP A 409 1.44 -23.55 6.22
N THR A 410 2.17 -23.19 5.16
CA THR A 410 2.29 -24.00 3.96
C THR A 410 3.66 -23.81 3.32
N GLU A 411 3.94 -24.60 2.30
CA GLU A 411 5.15 -24.43 1.50
C GLU A 411 4.97 -23.25 0.53
N VAL A 412 5.94 -22.33 0.54
CA VAL A 412 5.95 -21.12 -0.30
C VAL A 412 7.21 -21.11 -1.16
N GLU A 413 7.04 -20.89 -2.47
CA GLU A 413 8.14 -20.69 -3.40
C GLU A 413 8.78 -19.30 -3.26
N THR A 414 10.10 -19.22 -3.39
CA THR A 414 10.85 -17.98 -3.57
C THR A 414 11.99 -18.17 -4.58
N TYR A 415 12.46 -17.05 -5.12
CA TYR A 415 13.46 -16.97 -6.19
C TYR A 415 14.09 -15.57 -6.15
N GLY A 416 15.16 -15.34 -6.92
CA GLY A 416 15.92 -14.09 -6.98
C GLY A 416 15.09 -12.82 -6.89
N GLY A 417 14.21 -12.59 -7.86
CA GLY A 417 13.32 -11.43 -7.90
C GLY A 417 12.46 -11.27 -6.63
N LYS A 418 11.88 -12.36 -6.10
CA LYS A 418 11.07 -12.30 -4.88
C LYS A 418 11.89 -12.04 -3.62
N LEU A 419 13.10 -12.59 -3.54
CA LEU A 419 14.04 -12.29 -2.46
C LEU A 419 14.44 -10.81 -2.50
N VAL A 420 14.78 -10.30 -3.68
CA VAL A 420 15.15 -8.89 -3.90
C VAL A 420 14.00 -7.96 -3.53
N GLU A 421 12.76 -8.28 -3.93
CA GLU A 421 11.56 -7.52 -3.50
C GLU A 421 11.47 -7.44 -1.97
N ASN A 422 11.58 -8.57 -1.28
CA ASN A 422 11.51 -8.60 0.18
C ASN A 422 12.64 -7.76 0.82
N ILE A 423 13.87 -7.86 0.30
CA ILE A 423 15.03 -7.08 0.77
C ILE A 423 14.80 -5.58 0.60
N VAL A 424 14.38 -5.16 -0.60
CA VAL A 424 14.15 -3.74 -0.92
C VAL A 424 13.02 -3.17 -0.06
N GLN A 425 11.91 -3.89 0.06
CA GLN A 425 10.78 -3.49 0.89
C GLN A 425 11.13 -3.41 2.38
N ALA A 426 11.99 -4.31 2.85
CA ALA A 426 12.47 -4.34 4.22
C ALA A 426 13.41 -3.17 4.53
N ILE A 427 14.39 -2.88 3.67
CA ILE A 427 15.28 -1.72 3.84
C ILE A 427 14.50 -0.42 3.75
N SER A 428 13.56 -0.29 2.81
CA SER A 428 12.70 0.90 2.70
C SER A 428 11.88 1.13 3.98
N ARG A 429 11.42 0.05 4.62
CA ARG A 429 10.73 0.10 5.91
C ARG A 429 11.68 0.52 7.03
N ASP A 430 12.91 0.03 7.05
CA ASP A 430 13.90 0.38 8.08
C ASP A 430 14.27 1.87 8.00
N LEU A 431 14.34 2.43 6.79
CA LEU A 431 14.52 3.87 6.56
C LEU A 431 13.36 4.70 7.13
N LEU A 432 12.11 4.29 6.86
CA LEU A 432 10.94 4.97 7.43
C LEU A 432 10.89 4.86 8.96
N ALA A 433 11.20 3.67 9.51
CA ALA A 433 11.23 3.44 10.94
C ALA A 433 12.22 4.39 11.64
N GLU A 434 13.44 4.48 11.12
CA GLU A 434 14.48 5.36 11.65
C GLU A 434 14.10 6.84 11.50
N ALA A 435 13.47 7.25 10.40
CA ALA A 435 12.97 8.60 10.24
C ALA A 435 11.86 8.93 11.25
N MET A 436 10.87 8.06 11.41
CA MET A 436 9.80 8.23 12.41
C MET A 436 10.36 8.28 13.83
N TYR A 437 11.35 7.44 14.16
CA TYR A 437 12.01 7.49 15.46
C TYR A 437 12.71 8.84 15.70
N ARG A 438 13.54 9.30 14.76
CA ARG A 438 14.24 10.60 14.86
C ARG A 438 13.28 11.78 14.97
N LEU A 439 12.14 11.74 14.28
CA LEU A 439 11.08 12.74 14.42
C LEU A 439 10.37 12.65 15.77
N SER A 440 10.09 11.43 16.26
CA SER A 440 9.33 11.21 17.51
C SER A 440 10.02 11.73 18.78
N ILE A 441 11.34 11.89 18.74
CA ILE A 441 12.12 12.45 19.85
C ILE A 441 12.24 13.98 19.79
N MET A 442 11.78 14.60 18.70
CA MET A 442 11.69 16.05 18.57
C MET A 442 10.34 16.54 19.11
N LYS A 443 10.34 17.64 19.87
CA LYS A 443 9.12 18.15 20.53
C LYS A 443 8.07 18.70 19.56
N ASP A 444 8.49 19.10 18.37
CA ASP A 444 7.65 19.76 17.38
C ASP A 444 6.78 18.77 16.57
N PHE A 445 6.95 17.45 16.77
CA PHE A 445 6.32 16.43 15.94
C PHE A 445 5.50 15.42 16.75
N GLU A 446 4.23 15.32 16.41
CA GLU A 446 3.34 14.27 16.92
C GLU A 446 2.88 13.38 15.77
N ILE A 447 3.61 12.28 15.51
CA ILE A 447 3.26 11.35 14.43
C ILE A 447 1.93 10.66 14.76
N VAL A 448 0.95 10.75 13.86
CA VAL A 448 -0.40 10.19 14.06
C VAL A 448 -0.72 9.07 13.08
N MET A 449 0.00 9.03 11.95
CA MET A 449 -0.27 8.10 10.88
C MET A 449 0.97 7.93 10.01
N HIS A 450 1.09 6.77 9.37
CA HIS A 450 2.01 6.55 8.26
C HIS A 450 1.36 5.66 7.20
N VAL A 451 1.65 5.91 5.92
CA VAL A 451 1.05 5.18 4.79
C VAL A 451 2.15 4.78 3.82
N HIS A 452 2.51 3.49 3.84
CA HIS A 452 3.64 2.95 3.07
C HIS A 452 4.97 3.60 3.43
N ASP A 453 5.48 4.50 2.59
CA ASP A 453 6.71 5.29 2.70
C ASP A 453 6.48 6.72 3.22
N GLU A 454 5.22 7.07 3.49
CA GLU A 454 4.77 8.38 3.96
C GLU A 454 4.61 8.40 5.48
N ALA A 455 5.08 9.46 6.13
CA ALA A 455 4.81 9.78 7.53
C ALA A 455 3.94 11.05 7.63
N ILE A 456 3.06 11.08 8.62
CA ILE A 456 2.12 12.18 8.87
C ILE A 456 2.19 12.57 10.35
N ALA A 457 2.53 13.82 10.60
CA ALA A 457 2.61 14.39 11.94
C ALA A 457 1.66 15.58 12.12
N GLU A 458 1.04 15.68 13.28
CA GLU A 458 0.41 16.90 13.77
C GLU A 458 1.50 17.86 14.25
N VAL A 459 1.48 19.09 13.73
CA VAL A 459 2.44 20.15 14.03
C VAL A 459 1.69 21.46 14.26
N ASP A 460 2.28 22.38 15.01
CA ASP A 460 1.67 23.68 15.28
C ASP A 460 1.51 24.48 13.97
N GLU A 461 0.36 25.11 13.78
CA GLU A 461 -0.02 25.75 12.53
C GLU A 461 0.92 26.89 12.11
N ASP A 462 1.42 27.65 13.08
CA ASP A 462 2.35 28.77 12.86
C ASP A 462 3.73 28.33 12.38
N ARG A 463 4.11 27.07 12.63
CA ARG A 463 5.42 26.50 12.28
C ARG A 463 5.36 25.37 11.25
N ALA A 464 4.19 25.09 10.68
CA ALA A 464 4.02 23.87 9.89
C ALA A 464 4.93 23.80 8.64
N GLY A 465 5.24 24.95 8.02
CA GLY A 465 6.21 25.02 6.92
C GLY A 465 7.62 24.58 7.35
N ASP A 466 8.12 25.15 8.43
CA ASP A 466 9.44 24.81 9.00
C ASP A 466 9.49 23.34 9.46
N CYS A 467 8.38 22.84 10.03
CA CYS A 467 8.25 21.45 10.42
C CYS A 467 8.28 20.52 9.21
N LEU A 468 7.61 20.87 8.10
CA LEU A 468 7.65 20.10 6.86
C LEU A 468 9.08 20.04 6.30
N GLU A 469 9.79 21.18 6.23
CA GLU A 469 11.18 21.21 5.77
C GLU A 469 12.10 20.34 6.64
N THR A 470 11.90 20.41 7.96
CA THR A 470 12.63 19.57 8.92
C THR A 470 12.30 18.09 8.71
N MET A 471 11.04 17.74 8.49
CA MET A 471 10.60 16.38 8.24
C MET A 471 11.21 15.80 6.97
N CYS A 472 11.16 16.54 5.86
CA CYS A 472 11.79 16.16 4.59
C CYS A 472 13.32 16.03 4.74
N ARG A 473 13.96 16.92 5.50
CA ARG A 473 15.40 16.83 5.80
C ARG A 473 15.75 15.58 6.60
N VAL A 474 15.02 15.27 7.67
CA VAL A 474 15.26 14.07 8.48
C VAL A 474 15.08 12.80 7.66
N MET A 475 14.02 12.72 6.86
CA MET A 475 13.81 11.58 5.96
C MET A 475 14.90 11.49 4.89
N GLY A 476 15.35 12.62 4.33
CA GLY A 476 16.39 12.67 3.30
C GLY A 476 17.83 12.58 3.81
N GLU A 477 18.06 12.48 5.12
CA GLU A 477 19.40 12.48 5.71
C GLU A 477 20.06 11.09 5.61
N ASP A 478 21.34 11.08 5.23
CA ASP A 478 22.15 9.87 5.16
C ASP A 478 22.36 9.23 6.54
N LEU A 479 22.24 7.90 6.60
CA LEU A 479 22.44 7.10 7.79
C LEU A 479 23.80 6.37 7.74
N PRO A 480 24.50 6.18 8.86
CA PRO A 480 25.84 5.57 8.87
C PRO A 480 25.91 4.20 8.17
N TRP A 481 24.87 3.38 8.30
CA TRP A 481 24.79 2.06 7.71
C TRP A 481 24.52 2.05 6.19
N LEU A 482 24.22 3.20 5.57
CA LEU A 482 24.12 3.34 4.11
C LEU A 482 25.48 3.43 3.41
N ASN A 483 26.56 3.65 4.17
CA ASN A 483 27.92 3.70 3.65
C ASN A 483 28.55 2.32 3.39
N CYS A 484 27.75 1.25 3.44
CA CYS A 484 28.21 -0.11 3.19
C CYS A 484 28.50 -0.42 1.71
N LEU A 485 28.19 0.51 0.79
CA LEU A 485 28.44 0.39 -0.64
C LEU A 485 29.13 1.66 -1.16
N PRO A 486 29.93 1.55 -2.24
CA PRO A 486 30.72 2.68 -2.74
C PRO A 486 29.86 3.79 -3.36
N MET A 487 28.77 3.43 -4.04
CA MET A 487 27.75 4.41 -4.41
C MET A 487 26.78 4.53 -3.24
N GLY A 488 26.61 5.76 -2.72
CA GLY A 488 25.63 6.05 -1.69
C GLY A 488 24.19 5.88 -2.17
N LEU A 489 23.25 5.79 -1.23
CA LEU A 489 21.82 5.77 -1.52
C LEU A 489 21.33 7.22 -1.58
N PRO A 490 20.95 7.77 -2.75
CA PRO A 490 20.49 9.15 -2.83
C PRO A 490 19.10 9.25 -2.19
N LEU A 491 19.01 9.59 -0.91
CA LEU A 491 17.72 9.77 -0.24
C LEU A 491 17.12 11.13 -0.59
N LYS A 492 15.80 11.15 -0.78
CA LYS A 492 15.03 12.37 -0.97
C LYS A 492 13.61 12.15 -0.48
N ALA A 493 13.09 13.11 0.26
CA ALA A 493 11.70 13.21 0.63
C ALA A 493 11.10 14.51 0.09
N ASP A 494 9.80 14.49 -0.12
CA ASP A 494 9.01 15.65 -0.49
C ASP A 494 7.66 15.56 0.23
N GLY A 495 6.92 16.66 0.33
CA GLY A 495 5.73 16.69 1.13
C GLY A 495 4.96 17.98 1.05
N TYR A 496 3.93 18.09 1.89
CA TYR A 496 3.03 19.23 1.93
C TYR A 496 2.40 19.38 3.32
N VAL A 497 1.85 20.57 3.56
CA VAL A 497 1.08 20.87 4.76
C VAL A 497 -0.40 20.95 4.41
N THR A 498 -1.28 20.45 5.30
CA THR A 498 -2.72 20.46 5.07
C THR A 498 -3.52 20.42 6.37
N LYS A 499 -4.77 20.90 6.35
CA LYS A 499 -5.73 20.80 7.46
C LYS A 499 -6.44 19.45 7.53
N PHE A 500 -6.51 18.75 6.41
CA PHE A 500 -7.08 17.41 6.32
C PHE A 500 -6.25 16.55 5.37
N TYR A 501 -6.21 15.25 5.61
CA TYR A 501 -5.35 14.35 4.84
C TYR A 501 -5.86 14.19 3.40
N LYS A 502 -4.94 14.21 2.44
CA LYS A 502 -5.21 14.01 1.01
C LYS A 502 -4.05 13.25 0.36
N LYS A 503 -4.11 12.99 -0.94
CA LYS A 503 -2.98 12.48 -1.72
C LYS A 503 -3.10 13.00 -3.14
N ASP A 504 -2.08 13.72 -3.57
CA ASP A 504 -1.96 14.32 -4.90
C ASP A 504 -1.56 13.30 -6.00
#